data_AF-A0A2M7TMS0-F1
#
_entry.id   AF-A0A2M7TMS0-F1
#
_cell.length_a   1.000
_cell.length_b   1.000
_cell.length_c   1.000
_cell.angle_alpha   90.00
_cell.angle_beta   90.00
_cell.angle_gamma   90.00
#
_symmetry.space_group_name_H-M   'P 1'
#
loop_
_entity.id
_entity.type
_entity.pdbx_description
1 polymer ?
#
loop_
_entity_poly.entity_id
_entity_poly.type
_entity_poly.pdbx_seq_one_letter_code
_entity_poly.pdbx_strand_id
1 'polypeptide(L)'
;MEKPPGVASASSFLTNIPLLDLPQKEIVNFAKKIFNGSSRDLLFRVETDLSECQLLWEEFSPNESLFDLWDFRLAFWRGYQYHPYFITLSFQEKVISILPLWFDKEDNQYTWFGGSWPDENTF
;
A
#
# COMPACT_ATOMS: atom_id res chain seq x y z
N MET A 1 -22.53 9.51 -5.61
CA MET A 1 -21.13 9.27 -5.19
C MET A 1 -20.74 7.93 -5.79
N GLU A 2 -20.12 7.95 -6.98
CA GLU A 2 -19.66 6.72 -7.64
C GLU A 2 -18.36 6.24 -7.00
N LYS A 3 -18.27 4.94 -6.75
CA LYS A 3 -17.12 4.29 -6.15
C LYS A 3 -16.01 4.14 -7.19
N PRO A 4 -14.73 4.27 -6.79
CA PRO A 4 -13.63 3.87 -7.65
C PRO A 4 -13.83 2.45 -8.16
N PRO A 5 -13.54 2.16 -9.45
CA PRO A 5 -13.57 0.80 -9.97
C PRO A 5 -12.60 -0.07 -9.15
N GLY A 6 -13.13 -1.10 -8.49
CA GLY A 6 -12.39 -1.99 -7.58
C GLY A 6 -12.64 -1.74 -6.08
N VAL A 7 -13.28 -0.63 -5.71
CA VAL A 7 -13.65 -0.34 -4.32
C VAL A 7 -15.13 -0.66 -4.15
N ALA A 8 -15.48 -1.82 -3.58
CA ALA A 8 -16.86 -2.01 -3.13
C ALA A 8 -17.12 -1.12 -1.90
N SER A 9 -18.31 -1.22 -1.32
CA SER A 9 -18.76 -0.39 -0.19
C SER A 9 -17.74 -0.22 0.94
N ALA A 10 -17.44 1.04 1.25
CA ALA A 10 -16.74 1.46 2.46
C ALA A 10 -17.56 1.12 3.71
N SER A 11 -17.57 -0.17 4.04
CA SER A 11 -17.92 -0.70 5.36
C SER A 11 -17.33 -2.10 5.62
N SER A 12 -16.40 -2.63 4.81
CA SER A 12 -15.82 -3.97 5.09
C SER A 12 -14.49 -4.32 4.40
N PHE A 13 -13.62 -3.37 4.05
CA PHE A 13 -12.35 -3.67 3.35
C PHE A 13 -11.15 -3.96 4.25
N LEU A 14 -11.37 -4.29 5.53
CA LEU A 14 -10.38 -4.94 6.38
C LEU A 14 -10.27 -6.44 6.06
N THR A 15 -10.23 -6.80 4.78
CA THR A 15 -9.98 -8.19 4.39
C THR A 15 -8.49 -8.36 4.28
N ASN A 16 -7.89 -8.89 5.33
CA ASN A 16 -6.66 -9.65 5.18
C ASN A 16 -6.93 -10.71 4.12
N ILE A 17 -6.36 -10.53 2.94
CA ILE A 17 -6.49 -11.50 1.86
C ILE A 17 -5.28 -12.44 1.98
N PRO A 18 -5.50 -13.73 2.27
CA PRO A 18 -4.43 -14.71 2.17
C PRO A 18 -3.87 -14.70 0.76
N LEU A 19 -2.54 -14.69 0.66
CA LEU A 19 -1.87 -14.69 -0.63
C LEU A 19 -2.35 -15.83 -1.54
N LEU A 20 -2.68 -16.99 -0.95
CA LEU A 20 -3.16 -18.16 -1.71
C LEU A 20 -4.50 -17.95 -2.41
N ASP A 21 -5.29 -16.97 -1.97
CA ASP A 21 -6.61 -16.68 -2.52
C ASP A 21 -6.54 -15.67 -3.67
N LEU A 22 -5.34 -15.16 -4.00
CA LEU A 22 -5.16 -14.28 -5.15
C LEU A 22 -5.34 -15.04 -6.48
N PRO A 23 -5.99 -14.43 -7.48
CA PRO A 23 -6.25 -15.06 -8.77
C PRO A 23 -4.97 -15.31 -9.59
N GLN A 24 -3.90 -14.55 -9.33
CA GLN A 24 -2.63 -14.69 -10.07
C GLN A 24 -1.79 -15.88 -9.55
N LYS A 25 -2.02 -17.07 -10.14
CA LYS A 25 -1.33 -18.32 -9.80
C LYS A 25 0.20 -18.25 -9.83
N GLU A 26 0.77 -17.39 -10.68
CA GLU A 26 2.23 -17.20 -10.78
C GLU A 26 2.82 -16.57 -9.52
N ILE A 27 2.16 -15.54 -8.96
CA ILE A 27 2.58 -14.87 -7.72
C ILE A 27 2.54 -15.85 -6.55
N VAL A 28 1.49 -16.68 -6.49
CA VAL A 28 1.33 -17.73 -5.47
C VAL A 28 2.46 -18.75 -5.55
N ASN A 29 2.82 -19.21 -6.75
CA ASN A 29 3.90 -20.19 -6.94
C ASN A 29 5.27 -19.59 -6.62
N PHE A 30 5.51 -18.34 -7.00
CA PHE A 30 6.73 -17.60 -6.67
C PHE A 30 6.90 -17.46 -5.16
N ALA A 31 5.85 -17.03 -4.45
CA ALA A 31 5.90 -16.90 -3.00
C ALA A 31 6.04 -18.25 -2.28
N LYS A 32 5.39 -19.32 -2.75
CA LYS A 32 5.62 -20.68 -2.20
C LYS A 32 7.09 -21.08 -2.24
N LYS A 33 7.81 -20.69 -3.30
CA LYS A 33 9.25 -20.95 -3.46
C LYS A 33 10.11 -20.10 -2.54
N ILE A 34 9.79 -18.81 -2.37
CA ILE A 34 10.54 -17.92 -1.47
C ILE A 34 10.32 -18.29 -0.01
N PHE A 35 9.06 -18.52 0.37
CA PHE A 35 8.66 -18.71 1.76
C PHE A 35 8.58 -20.20 2.15
N ASN A 36 9.09 -21.12 1.32
CA ASN A 36 9.28 -22.54 1.59
C ASN A 36 8.09 -23.25 2.29
N GLY A 37 6.86 -22.92 1.88
CA GLY A 37 5.61 -23.47 2.46
C GLY A 37 4.84 -22.54 3.40
N SER A 38 5.47 -21.47 3.93
CA SER A 38 4.85 -20.47 4.82
C SER A 38 4.01 -19.41 4.08
N SER A 39 3.80 -19.58 2.77
CA SER A 39 2.97 -18.68 1.95
C SER A 39 1.51 -18.54 2.41
N ARG A 40 1.04 -19.42 3.29
CA ARG A 40 -0.28 -19.34 3.95
C ARG A 40 -0.35 -18.25 5.00
N ASP A 41 0.79 -17.87 5.56
CA ASP A 41 0.90 -16.89 6.65
C ASP A 41 1.12 -15.47 6.10
N LEU A 42 1.10 -15.33 4.76
CA LEU A 42 1.21 -14.06 4.07
C LEU A 42 -0.18 -13.47 3.81
N LEU A 43 -0.38 -12.26 4.31
CA LEU A 43 -1.64 -11.53 4.22
C LEU A 43 -1.42 -10.18 3.55
N PHE A 44 -2.25 -9.87 2.56
CA PHE A 44 -2.34 -8.52 2.01
C PHE A 44 -3.44 -7.74 2.71
N ARG A 45 -3.17 -6.46 2.98
CA ARG A 45 -4.16 -5.49 3.46
C ARG A 45 -4.00 -4.18 2.70
N VAL A 46 -5.10 -3.47 2.53
CA VAL A 46 -5.11 -2.08 2.07
C VAL A 46 -5.39 -1.20 3.27
N GLU A 47 -4.54 -0.21 3.49
CA GLU A 47 -4.75 0.85 4.46
C GLU A 47 -5.07 2.17 3.75
N THR A 48 -6.10 2.85 4.24
CA THR A 48 -6.64 4.08 3.64
C THR A 48 -6.77 5.20 4.66
N ASP A 49 -6.67 4.88 5.95
CA ASP A 49 -6.60 5.87 7.01
C ASP A 49 -5.24 6.56 6.98
N LEU A 50 -5.25 7.89 6.94
CA LEU A 50 -4.03 8.67 6.77
C LEU A 50 -3.09 8.55 7.98
N SER A 51 -3.63 8.39 9.19
CA SER A 51 -2.83 8.24 10.41
C SER A 51 -2.18 6.86 10.47
N GLU A 52 -2.89 5.80 10.07
CA GLU A 52 -2.29 4.47 9.94
C GLU A 52 -1.22 4.43 8.83
N CYS A 53 -1.47 5.08 7.69
CA CYS A 53 -0.47 5.23 6.62
C CYS A 53 0.79 5.97 7.09
N GLN A 54 0.66 6.97 7.98
CA GLN A 54 1.80 7.66 8.58
C GLN A 54 2.65 6.70 9.41
N LEU A 55 2.02 5.91 10.30
CA LEU A 55 2.74 4.95 11.14
C LEU A 55 3.49 3.92 10.30
N LEU A 56 2.85 3.41 9.25
CA LEU A 56 3.47 2.50 8.28
C LEU A 56 4.65 3.18 7.55
N TRP A 57 4.48 4.42 7.10
CA TRP A 57 5.57 5.15 6.45
C TRP A 57 6.77 5.32 7.37
N GLU A 58 6.54 5.76 8.62
CA GLU A 58 7.60 5.95 9.61
C GLU A 58 8.32 4.64 9.96
N GLU A 59 7.62 3.50 9.96
CA GLU A 59 8.22 2.18 10.21
C GLU A 59 9.13 1.71 9.07
N PHE A 60 8.73 1.94 7.82
CA PHE A 60 9.42 1.37 6.64
C PHE A 60 10.30 2.35 5.87
N SER A 61 10.21 3.65 6.18
CA SER A 61 11.02 4.68 5.53
C SER A 61 12.50 4.55 5.92
N PRO A 62 13.43 4.61 4.94
CA PRO A 62 14.86 4.55 5.23
C PRO A 62 15.37 5.82 5.92
N ASN A 63 14.62 6.93 5.85
CA ASN A 63 14.98 8.23 6.41
C ASN A 63 16.36 8.74 5.95
N GLU A 64 16.70 8.53 4.69
CA GLU A 64 17.98 8.92 4.09
C GLU A 64 17.91 10.26 3.35
N SER A 65 16.73 10.64 2.84
CA SER A 65 16.51 11.89 2.11
C SER A 65 15.25 12.63 2.55
N LEU A 66 15.05 13.84 2.01
CA LEU A 66 13.83 14.62 2.24
C LEU A 66 12.58 13.89 1.73
N PHE A 67 12.74 13.08 0.67
CA PHE A 67 11.65 12.30 0.06
C PHE A 67 11.19 11.14 0.96
N ASP A 68 11.97 10.79 1.96
CA ASP A 68 11.66 9.77 2.96
C ASP A 68 10.88 10.33 4.15
N LEU A 69 10.76 11.66 4.27
CA LEU A 69 10.05 12.29 5.38
C LEU A 69 8.55 12.33 5.10
N TRP A 70 7.77 11.84 6.08
CA TRP A 70 6.31 11.88 6.01
C TRP A 70 5.79 13.30 5.75
N ASP A 71 6.28 14.29 6.49
CA ASP A 71 5.83 15.68 6.37
C ASP A 71 6.04 16.26 4.97
N PHE A 72 7.11 15.85 4.29
CA PHE A 72 7.38 16.24 2.91
C PHE A 72 6.32 15.68 1.97
N ARG A 73 6.02 14.38 2.06
CA ARG A 73 4.96 13.73 1.28
C ARG A 73 3.57 14.27 1.62
N LEU A 74 3.32 14.54 2.89
CA LEU A 74 2.07 15.11 3.39
C LEU A 74 1.80 16.49 2.79
N ALA A 75 2.84 17.29 2.50
CA ALA A 75 2.67 18.57 1.81
C ALA A 75 2.04 18.39 0.41
N PHE A 76 2.44 17.36 -0.34
CA PHE A 76 1.81 17.03 -1.62
C PHE A 76 0.38 16.53 -1.41
N TRP A 77 0.14 15.67 -0.42
CA TRP A 77 -1.20 15.21 -0.09
C TRP A 77 -2.14 16.39 0.26
N ARG A 78 -1.66 17.40 0.98
CA ARG A 78 -2.45 18.62 1.26
C ARG A 78 -2.82 19.41 0.01
N GLY A 79 -2.01 19.33 -1.06
CA GLY A 79 -2.28 19.99 -2.34
C GLY A 79 -3.25 19.22 -3.23
N TYR A 80 -3.02 17.91 -3.41
CA TYR A 80 -3.81 17.08 -4.35
C TYR A 80 -5.01 16.40 -3.71
N GLN A 81 -4.94 16.07 -2.41
CA GLN A 81 -5.96 15.34 -1.66
C GLN A 81 -6.38 13.99 -2.29
N TYR A 82 -5.48 13.33 -3.01
CA TYR A 82 -5.69 11.97 -3.50
C TYR A 82 -5.90 10.99 -2.34
N HIS A 83 -6.67 9.93 -2.60
CA HIS A 83 -7.07 9.00 -1.54
C HIS A 83 -5.91 8.06 -1.18
N PRO A 84 -5.47 7.98 0.08
CA PRO A 84 -4.41 7.03 0.47
C PRO A 84 -4.81 5.59 0.16
N TYR A 85 -3.85 4.78 -0.30
CA TYR A 85 -4.07 3.39 -0.68
C TYR A 85 -2.81 2.55 -0.46
N PHE A 86 -2.35 2.45 0.79
CA PHE A 86 -1.14 1.72 1.13
C PHE A 86 -1.42 0.23 1.11
N ILE A 87 -0.69 -0.53 0.30
CA ILE A 87 -0.81 -1.98 0.28
C ILE A 87 0.27 -2.55 1.19
N THR A 88 -0.12 -3.31 2.21
CA THR A 88 0.80 -3.96 3.14
C THR A 88 0.89 -5.45 2.84
N LEU A 89 2.07 -6.02 3.08
CA LEU A 89 2.26 -7.47 3.17
C LEU A 89 2.65 -7.80 4.61
N SER A 90 1.91 -8.71 5.22
CA SER A 90 2.19 -9.20 6.58
C SER A 90 2.57 -10.66 6.57
N PHE A 91 3.49 -11.05 7.45
CA PHE A 91 3.86 -12.43 7.74
C PHE A 91 3.70 -12.68 9.23
N GLN A 92 2.89 -13.68 9.61
CA GLN A 92 2.62 -14.01 11.02
C GLN A 92 2.21 -12.75 11.83
N GLU A 93 1.23 -12.01 11.32
CA GLU A 93 0.67 -10.76 11.90
C GLU A 93 1.62 -9.56 11.91
N LYS A 94 2.90 -9.73 11.57
CA LYS A 94 3.84 -8.62 11.45
C LYS A 94 3.83 -8.07 10.02
N VAL A 95 3.65 -6.76 9.83
CA VAL A 95 3.88 -6.12 8.52
C VAL A 95 5.37 -6.23 8.18
N ILE A 96 5.68 -6.70 6.97
CA ILE A 96 7.05 -6.92 6.50
C ILE A 96 7.41 -6.06 5.29
N SER A 97 6.43 -5.52 4.59
CA SER A 97 6.64 -4.54 3.53
C SER A 97 5.38 -3.73 3.27
N ILE A 98 5.59 -2.55 2.65
CA ILE A 98 4.52 -1.65 2.22
C ILE A 98 4.75 -1.22 0.78
N LEU A 99 3.66 -0.93 0.08
CA LEU A 99 3.63 -0.25 -1.21
C LEU A 99 2.78 1.01 -1.05
N PRO A 100 3.39 2.18 -0.81
CA PRO A 100 2.67 3.41 -0.48
C PRO A 100 2.12 4.07 -1.74
N LEU A 101 0.84 3.83 -2.01
CA LEU A 101 0.12 4.43 -3.14
C LEU A 101 -0.92 5.44 -2.66
N TRP A 102 -1.36 6.27 -3.59
CA TRP A 102 -2.63 6.99 -3.51
C TRP A 102 -3.42 6.79 -4.82
N PHE A 103 -4.73 7.03 -4.74
CA PHE A 103 -5.62 6.95 -5.89
C PHE A 103 -6.04 8.34 -6.33
N ASP A 104 -5.66 8.68 -7.56
CA ASP A 104 -6.14 9.86 -8.26
C ASP A 104 -7.48 9.52 -8.94
N LYS A 105 -8.53 10.24 -8.53
CA LYS A 105 -9.88 10.05 -9.05
C LYS A 105 -10.08 10.72 -10.41
N GLU A 106 -9.33 11.77 -10.72
CA GLU A 106 -9.48 12.53 -11.97
C GLU A 106 -8.94 11.70 -13.13
N ASP A 107 -7.74 11.14 -12.95
CA ASP A 107 -7.07 10.29 -13.95
C ASP A 107 -7.39 8.79 -13.79
N ASN A 108 -8.17 8.41 -12.77
CA ASN A 108 -8.57 7.04 -12.47
C ASN A 108 -7.36 6.07 -12.41
N GLN A 109 -6.32 6.46 -11.68
CA GLN A 109 -5.06 5.73 -11.61
C GLN A 109 -4.46 5.72 -10.20
N TYR A 110 -3.67 4.68 -9.92
CA TYR A 110 -2.85 4.61 -8.71
C TYR A 110 -1.45 5.13 -9.02
N THR A 111 -0.95 6.00 -8.15
CA THR A 111 0.43 6.51 -8.24
C THR A 111 1.09 6.49 -6.86
N TRP A 112 2.41 6.70 -6.82
CA TRP A 112 3.17 6.75 -5.56
C TRP A 112 2.65 7.88 -4.66
N PHE A 113 2.49 7.59 -3.37
CA PHE A 113 2.08 8.60 -2.41
C PHE A 113 3.08 9.76 -2.38
N GLY A 114 2.59 10.99 -2.63
CA GLY A 114 3.46 12.16 -2.76
C GLY A 114 4.38 12.13 -3.99
N GLY A 115 4.07 11.33 -5.00
CA GLY A 115 4.91 11.06 -6.18
C GLY A 115 4.55 11.87 -7.43
N SER A 116 3.76 12.93 -7.33
CA SER A 116 3.54 13.87 -8.46
C SER A 116 4.83 14.55 -8.93
N TRP A 117 5.91 14.40 -8.15
CA TRP A 117 7.29 14.69 -8.53
C TRP A 117 8.10 13.38 -8.48
N PRO A 118 8.70 12.92 -9.60
CA PRO A 118 9.20 11.55 -9.73
C PRO A 118 10.66 11.37 -9.28
N ASP A 119 11.10 12.06 -8.23
CA ASP A 119 12.44 11.84 -7.67
C ASP A 119 12.36 10.93 -6.44
N GLU A 120 13.22 9.91 -6.40
CA GLU A 120 13.50 9.04 -5.23
C GLU A 120 12.31 8.23 -4.65
N ASN A 121 11.38 7.75 -5.49
CA ASN A 121 10.39 6.75 -5.06
C ASN A 121 10.97 5.33 -5.12
N THR A 122 11.74 4.92 -4.12
CA THR A 122 12.26 3.54 -3.98
C THR A 122 11.75 2.92 -2.69
N PHE A 123 10.97 1.84 -2.78
CA PHE A 123 10.49 1.02 -1.66
C PHE A 123 10.65 -0.47 -1.99
#